data_AF-A0A5E4DIG6-F1
#
_entry.id   AF-A0A5E4DIG6-F1
#
_cell.length_a   1.000
_cell.length_b   1.000
_cell.length_c   1.000
_cell.angle_alpha   90.00
_cell.angle_beta   90.00
_cell.angle_gamma   90.00
#
_symmetry.space_group_name_H-M   'P 1'
#
loop_
_entity.id
_entity.type
_entity.pdbx_description
1 polymer ?
#
loop_
_entity_poly.entity_id
_entity_poly.type
_entity_poly.pdbx_seq_one_letter_code
_entity_poly.pdbx_strand_id
1 'polypeptide(L)' 'MEILILGIVYRSLPYDDKLVYAEDYIMDEEHSRLAGLLELYRAILQLVRRYKKLKVEKEEFVTLKALALANS' A
#
# COMPACT_ATOMS: atom_id res chain seq x y z
N MET A 1 -5.13 -1.59 -12.05
CA MET A 1 -3.88 -1.53 -11.24
C MET A 1 -4.13 -1.01 -9.83
N GLU A 2 -5.00 -0.01 -9.67
CA GLU A 2 -5.36 0.63 -8.40
C GLU A 2 -5.78 -0.36 -7.30
N ILE A 3 -6.60 -1.37 -7.64
CA ILE A 3 -7.05 -2.38 -6.68
C ILE A 3 -5.90 -3.16 -6.00
N LEU A 4 -4.79 -3.37 -6.71
CA LEU A 4 -3.60 -4.04 -6.18
C LEU A 4 -2.84 -3.11 -5.22
N ILE A 5 -2.69 -1.83 -5.61
CA ILE A 5 -2.05 -0.80 -4.78
C ILE A 5 -2.82 -0.62 -3.47
N LEU A 6 -4.16 -0.52 -3.53
CA LEU A 6 -5.01 -0.46 -2.35
C LEU A 6 -4.76 -1.65 -1.41
N GLY A 7 -4.64 -2.86 -1.98
CA GLY A 7 -4.32 -4.06 -1.21
C GLY A 7 -2.97 -3.98 -0.49
N ILE A 8 -1.92 -3.54 -1.19
CA ILE A 8 -0.57 -3.35 -0.59
C ILE A 8 -0.63 -2.32 0.54
N VAL A 9 -1.29 -1.18 0.31
CA VAL A 9 -1.42 -0.11 1.31
C VAL A 9 -2.07 -0.61 2.58
N TYR A 10 -3.22 -1.28 2.46
CA TYR A 10 -3.97 -1.77 3.61
C TYR A 10 -3.22 -2.87 4.38
N ARG A 11 -2.58 -3.81 3.66
CA ARG A 11 -1.73 -4.84 4.30
C ARG A 11 -0.53 -4.26 5.05
N SER A 12 -0.04 -3.09 4.64
CA SER A 12 1.16 -2.47 5.20
C SER A 12 0.88 -1.61 6.44
N LEU A 13 -0.39 -1.39 6.81
CA LEU A 13 -0.76 -0.54 7.95
C LEU A 13 -0.12 -0.96 9.30
N PRO A 14 0.11 -2.25 9.60
CA PRO A 14 0.78 -2.63 10.85
C PRO A 14 2.29 -2.34 10.89
N TYR A 15 2.90 -1.98 9.76
CA TYR A 15 4.35 -1.89 9.62
C TYR A 15 4.79 -0.45 9.41
N ASP A 16 5.90 -0.05 10.04
CA ASP A 16 6.51 1.26 9.83
C ASP A 16 7.53 1.21 8.71
N ASP A 17 7.41 2.14 7.76
CA ASP A 17 8.32 2.33 6.64
C ASP A 17 8.66 1.02 5.89
N LYS A 18 7.64 0.21 5.63
CA LYS A 18 7.71 -1.02 4.82
C LYS A 18 6.44 -1.22 4.01
N LEU A 19 6.56 -1.90 2.86
CA LEU A 19 5.45 -2.31 2.01
C LEU A 19 5.32 -3.83 1.98
N VAL A 20 4.14 -4.34 2.34
CA VAL A 20 3.83 -5.77 2.39
C VAL A 20 3.15 -6.19 1.09
N TYR A 21 3.94 -6.70 0.15
CA TYR A 21 3.45 -7.21 -1.12
C TYR A 21 2.78 -8.57 -0.95
N ALA A 22 3.39 -9.46 -0.17
CA ALA A 22 2.89 -10.79 0.18
C ALA A 22 3.37 -11.19 1.59
N GLU A 23 2.93 -12.34 2.09
CA GLU A 23 3.33 -12.86 3.42
C GLU A 23 4.84 -13.11 3.51
N ASP A 24 5.45 -13.54 2.40
CA ASP A 24 6.87 -13.84 2.24
C ASP A 24 7.67 -12.71 1.57
N TYR A 25 7.02 -11.60 1.23
CA TYR A 25 7.66 -10.50 0.52
C TYR A 25 7.28 -9.13 1.09
N ILE A 26 8.18 -8.62 1.93
CA ILE A 26 8.13 -7.28 2.50
C ILE A 26 9.29 -6.47 1.91
N MET A 27 8.96 -5.33 1.29
CA MET A 27 9.94 -4.42 0.70
C MET A 27 10.17 -3.23 1.61
N ASP A 28 11.44 -2.93 1.88
CA ASP A 28 11.87 -1.70 2.54
C ASP A 28 12.55 -0.75 1.53
N GLU A 29 13.03 0.40 2.02
CA GLU A 29 13.65 1.41 1.16
C GLU A 29 14.92 0.89 0.47
N GLU A 30 15.75 0.10 1.14
CA GLU A 30 16.99 -0.43 0.57
C GLU A 30 16.70 -1.42 -0.55
N HIS A 31 15.84 -2.41 -0.30
CA HIS A 31 15.42 -3.37 -1.31
C HIS A 31 14.76 -2.68 -2.51
N SER A 32 13.93 -1.65 -2.26
CA SER A 32 13.30 -0.87 -3.34
C SER A 32 14.33 -0.13 -4.20
N ARG A 33 15.41 0.38 -3.59
CA ARG A 33 16.50 1.07 -4.30
C ARG A 33 17.28 0.10 -5.17
N LEU A 34 17.64 -1.06 -4.63
CA LEU A 34 18.34 -2.12 -5.37
C LEU A 34 17.52 -2.65 -6.55
N ALA A 35 16.19 -2.70 -6.40
CA ALA A 35 15.28 -3.11 -7.46
C ALA A 35 14.97 -1.99 -8.49
N GLY A 36 15.46 -0.76 -8.29
CA GLY A 36 15.15 0.39 -9.15
C GLY A 36 13.72 0.92 -9.00
N LEU A 37 13.06 0.61 -7.88
CA LEU A 37 11.64 0.93 -7.60
C LEU A 37 11.46 1.97 -6.48
N LEU A 38 12.52 2.71 -6.13
CA LEU A 38 12.52 3.64 -4.99
C LEU A 38 11.39 4.69 -5.04
N GLU A 39 11.13 5.26 -6.21
CA GLU A 39 10.10 6.29 -6.37
C GLU A 39 8.69 5.71 -6.23
N LEU A 40 8.46 4.50 -6.77
CA LEU A 40 7.20 3.78 -6.57
C LEU A 40 6.99 3.42 -5.09
N TYR A 41 8.04 2.92 -4.44
CA TYR A 41 8.04 2.60 -3.02
C TYR A 41 7.64 3.83 -2.17
N ARG A 42 8.25 5.00 -2.44
CA ARG A 42 7.94 6.26 -1.74
C ARG A 42 6.50 6.71 -1.97
N ALA A 43 6.01 6.64 -3.21
CA ALA A 43 4.64 7.03 -3.54
C ALA A 43 3.61 6.18 -2.80
N ILE A 44 3.80 4.85 -2.78
CA ILE A 44 2.89 3.94 -2.06
C ILE A 44 3.02 4.14 -0.54
N LEU A 45 4.23 4.34 -0.02
CA LEU A 45 4.45 4.56 1.41
C LEU A 45 3.78 5.85 1.91
N GLN A 46 3.75 6.91 1.10
CA GLN A 46 2.97 8.11 1.42
C GLN A 46 1.46 7.80 1.57
N LEU A 47 0.93 6.90 0.75
CA LEU A 47 -0.46 6.47 0.84
C LEU A 47 -0.72 5.63 2.11
N VAL A 48 0.20 4.76 2.50
CA VAL A 48 0.17 4.03 3.80
C VAL A 48 0.12 5.02 4.97
N ARG A 49 0.99 6.03 4.98
CA ARG A 49 1.02 7.06 6.02
C ARG A 49 -0.30 7.83 6.09
N ARG A 50 -0.91 8.13 4.94
CA ARG A 50 -2.23 8.77 4.87
C ARG A 50 -3.33 7.88 5.46
N TYR A 51 -3.34 6.59 5.14
CA TYR A 51 -4.33 5.65 5.68
C TYR A 51 -4.18 5.48 7.20
N LYS A 52 -2.94 5.36 7.69
CA LYS A 52 -2.64 5.37 9.14
C LYS A 52 -3.19 6.62 9.83
N LYS A 53 -2.93 7.80 9.27
CA LYS A 53 -3.41 9.08 9.80
C LYS A 53 -4.94 9.16 9.86
N LEU A 54 -5.61 8.64 8.83
CA LEU A 54 -7.07 8.60 8.74
C LEU A 54 -7.69 7.48 9.58
N LYS A 55 -6.88 6.53 10.08
CA LYS A 55 -7.34 5.30 10.78
C LYS A 55 -8.34 4.51 9.94
N VAL A 56 -8.02 4.33 8.66
CA VAL A 56 -8.91 3.66 7.70
C VAL A 56 -9.33 2.29 8.21
N GLU A 57 -10.63 2.06 8.30
CA GLU A 57 -11.21 0.79 8.73
C GLU A 57 -11.38 -0.19 7.56
N LYS A 58 -11.70 -1.45 7.87
CA LYS A 58 -11.83 -2.51 6.86
C LYS A 58 -12.96 -2.21 5.88
N GLU A 59 -14.05 -1.67 6.38
CA GLU A 59 -15.28 -1.32 5.67
C GLU A 59 -14.99 -0.23 4.62
N GLU A 60 -14.26 0.82 5.03
CA GLU A 60 -13.82 1.90 4.14
C GLU A 60 -12.87 1.37 3.06
N PHE A 61 -11.92 0.50 3.43
CA PHE A 61 -11.02 -0.14 2.48
C PHE A 61 -11.75 -0.99 1.44
N VAL A 62 -12.71 -1.83 1.85
CA VAL A 62 -13.52 -2.65 0.93
C VAL A 62 -14.35 -1.75 0.01
N THR A 63 -14.90 -0.65 0.54
CA THR A 63 -15.63 0.35 -0.26
C THR A 63 -14.74 0.99 -1.32
N LEU A 64 -13.52 1.42 -0.95
CA LEU A 64 -12.54 1.96 -1.89
C LEU A 64 -12.14 0.96 -2.98
N LYS A 65 -12.01 -0.33 -2.63
CA LYS A 65 -11.78 -1.38 -3.63
C LYS A 65 -12.94 -1.54 -4.60
N ALA A 66 -14.19 -1.46 -4.13
CA ALA A 66 -15.37 -1.53 -4.98
C ALA A 66 -15.43 -0.32 -5.94
N LEU A 67 -15.13 0.88 -5.45
CA LEU A 67 -15.04 2.08 -6.28
C LEU A 67 -13.96 1.96 -7.36
N ALA A 68 -12.75 1.51 -7.00
CA ALA A 68 -11.67 1.30 -7.96
C ALA A 68 -12.01 0.23 -9.02
N LEU A 69 -12.73 -0.82 -8.62
CA LEU A 69 -13.21 -1.85 -9.54
C LEU A 69 -14.29 -1.33 -10.50
N ALA A 70 -15.20 -0.50 -10.00
CA ALA A 70 -16.29 0.08 -10.80
C ALA A 70 -15.81 1.19 -11.76
N ASN A 71 -14.68 1.83 -11.45
CA ASN A 71 -14.06 2.88 -12.25
C ASN A 71 -13.07 2.34 -13.30
N SER A 72 -12.99 1.01 -13.46
CA SER A 72 -12.10 0.32 -14.41
C SER A 72 -12.77 0.05 -15.76
#